data_AF-A0A7S0RPR6-F1
#
_entry.id   AF-A0A7S0RPR6-F1
#
_cell.length_a   1.000
_cell.length_b   1.000
_cell.length_c   1.000
_cell.angle_alpha   90.00
_cell.angle_beta   90.00
_cell.angle_gamma   90.00
#
_symmetry.space_group_name_H-M   'P 1'
#
loop_
_entity.id
_entity.type
_entity.pdbx_description
1 polymer ?
#
loop_
_entity_poly.entity_id
_entity_poly.type
_entity_poly.pdbx_seq_one_letter_code
_entity_poly.pdbx_strand_id
1 'polypeptide(L)'
;ADELVEKHTPHLFTLAHNDRSFPTAVQALCLLYQLLSSHQASSDRFYRALYTALLHPALPTSTKASMLLALVFKAVRDDTSDKRAAAFVKRLLQVAAHAPSGFSCGALLLISELLKVRSPLWTAILQAEAHDDDDEVFVDQPDEDGEPQQARGGKVEEEPEGPGASKPKEDSSDDE
;
A
#
# COMPACT_ATOMS: atom_id res chain seq x y z
N ALA A 1 -28.23 -19.10 -12.02
CA ALA A 1 -27.03 -19.07 -11.16
C ALA A 1 -26.71 -17.63 -10.79
N ASP A 2 -26.73 -16.74 -11.77
CA ASP A 2 -26.39 -15.31 -11.64
C ASP A 2 -27.24 -14.56 -10.60
N GLU A 3 -28.57 -14.76 -10.56
CA GLU A 3 -29.44 -14.15 -9.53
C GLU A 3 -29.06 -14.55 -8.09
N LEU A 4 -28.63 -15.80 -7.90
CA LEU A 4 -28.22 -16.30 -6.59
C LEU A 4 -26.89 -15.64 -6.17
N VAL A 5 -25.96 -15.49 -7.12
CA VAL A 5 -24.66 -14.83 -6.91
C VAL A 5 -24.86 -13.34 -6.58
N GLU A 6 -25.71 -12.64 -7.32
CA GLU A 6 -26.01 -11.23 -7.09
C GLU A 6 -26.66 -11.02 -5.71
N LYS A 7 -27.59 -11.91 -5.33
CA LYS A 7 -28.24 -11.86 -4.02
C LYS A 7 -27.28 -12.10 -2.85
N HIS A 8 -26.32 -13.01 -2.98
CA HIS A 8 -25.44 -13.39 -1.87
C HIS A 8 -24.13 -12.59 -1.79
N THR A 9 -23.69 -11.96 -2.88
CA THR A 9 -22.46 -11.16 -2.92
C THR A 9 -22.41 -10.05 -1.84
N PRO A 10 -23.49 -9.27 -1.59
CA PRO A 10 -23.49 -8.28 -0.51
C PRO A 10 -23.26 -8.89 0.88
N HIS A 11 -23.82 -10.07 1.14
CA HIS A 11 -23.64 -10.77 2.41
C HIS A 11 -22.20 -11.28 2.57
N LEU A 12 -21.58 -11.78 1.50
CA LEU A 12 -20.18 -12.18 1.52
C LEU A 12 -19.25 -11.00 1.76
N PHE A 13 -19.53 -9.83 1.16
CA PHE A 13 -18.77 -8.62 1.46
C PHE A 13 -18.93 -8.18 2.91
N THR A 14 -20.12 -8.31 3.49
CA THR A 14 -20.36 -8.02 4.91
C THR A 14 -19.51 -8.95 5.80
N LEU A 15 -19.43 -10.23 5.44
CA LEU A 15 -18.62 -11.21 6.17
C LEU A 15 -17.11 -10.96 6.02
N ALA A 16 -16.67 -10.52 4.83
CA ALA A 16 -15.27 -10.21 4.55
C ALA A 16 -14.75 -8.98 5.32
N HIS A 17 -15.62 -8.01 5.62
CA HIS A 17 -15.29 -6.83 6.43
C HIS A 17 -15.56 -7.02 7.93
N ASN A 18 -15.98 -8.21 8.36
CA ASN A 18 -16.29 -8.45 9.76
C ASN A 18 -15.01 -8.84 10.53
N ASP A 19 -14.46 -7.87 11.25
CA ASP A 19 -13.21 -8.01 12.03
C ASP A 19 -13.31 -9.00 13.20
N ARG A 20 -14.51 -9.47 13.55
CA ARG A 20 -14.69 -10.38 14.70
C ARG A 20 -14.13 -11.79 14.45
N SER A 21 -14.01 -12.22 13.20
CA SER A 21 -13.48 -13.55 12.85
C SER A 21 -12.67 -13.52 11.55
N PHE A 22 -11.37 -13.27 11.71
CA PHE A 22 -10.42 -13.29 10.60
C PHE A 22 -10.48 -14.57 9.74
N PRO A 23 -10.56 -15.80 10.30
CA PRO A 23 -10.67 -17.00 9.48
C PRO A 23 -11.95 -17.06 8.62
N THR A 24 -13.06 -16.49 9.10
CA THR A 24 -14.31 -16.40 8.35
C THR A 24 -14.21 -15.36 7.25
N ALA A 25 -13.59 -14.21 7.54
CA ALA A 25 -13.33 -13.17 6.55
C ALA A 25 -12.46 -13.70 5.39
N VAL A 26 -11.38 -14.42 5.68
CA VAL A 26 -10.52 -15.04 4.65
C VAL A 26 -11.30 -16.00 3.76
N GLN A 27 -12.16 -16.84 4.34
CA GLN A 27 -12.99 -17.77 3.56
C GLN A 27 -14.01 -17.04 2.69
N ALA A 28 -14.65 -15.98 3.22
CA ALA A 28 -15.56 -15.15 2.45
C ALA A 28 -14.84 -14.48 1.27
N LEU A 29 -13.61 -13.98 1.48
CA LEU A 29 -12.77 -13.40 0.43
C LEU A 29 -12.39 -14.43 -0.64
N CYS A 30 -12.06 -15.67 -0.26
CA CYS A 30 -11.79 -16.73 -1.24
C CYS A 30 -13.03 -17.03 -2.11
N LEU A 31 -14.21 -17.08 -1.50
CA LEU A 31 -15.45 -17.32 -2.22
C LEU A 31 -15.80 -16.14 -3.14
N LEU A 32 -15.65 -14.91 -2.65
CA LEU A 32 -15.80 -13.69 -3.45
C LEU A 32 -14.87 -13.71 -4.66
N TYR A 33 -13.60 -14.07 -4.48
CA TYR A 33 -12.65 -14.14 -5.60
C TYR A 33 -13.08 -15.14 -6.67
N GLN A 34 -13.57 -16.31 -6.28
CA GLN A 34 -14.06 -17.32 -7.23
C GLN A 34 -15.26 -16.80 -8.03
N LEU A 35 -16.23 -16.18 -7.35
CA LEU A 35 -17.42 -15.61 -8.00
C LEU A 35 -17.07 -14.46 -8.94
N LEU A 36 -16.23 -13.52 -8.48
CA LEU A 36 -15.84 -12.36 -9.28
C LEU A 36 -15.00 -12.77 -10.50
N SER A 37 -14.14 -13.78 -10.35
CA SER A 37 -13.35 -14.32 -11.46
C SER A 37 -14.21 -15.05 -12.50
N SER A 38 -15.26 -15.78 -12.08
CA SER A 38 -16.14 -16.50 -13.03
C SER A 38 -17.04 -15.56 -13.83
N HIS A 39 -17.39 -14.40 -13.28
CA HIS A 39 -18.28 -13.41 -13.90
C HIS A 39 -17.53 -12.25 -14.58
N GLN A 40 -16.19 -12.30 -14.68
CA GLN A 40 -15.34 -11.19 -15.17
C GLN A 40 -15.62 -9.84 -14.49
N ALA A 41 -16.10 -9.89 -13.24
CA ALA A 41 -16.47 -8.72 -12.47
C ALA A 41 -15.32 -8.38 -11.51
N SER A 42 -14.26 -7.72 -11.99
CA SER A 42 -13.22 -7.21 -11.06
C SER A 42 -13.79 -6.01 -10.30
N SER A 43 -14.11 -6.18 -9.01
CA SER A 43 -14.63 -5.07 -8.20
C SER A 43 -13.52 -4.44 -7.37
N ASP A 44 -13.40 -3.11 -7.43
CA ASP A 44 -12.54 -2.34 -6.52
C ASP A 44 -12.84 -2.68 -5.04
N ARG A 45 -14.12 -2.95 -4.75
CA ARG A 45 -14.60 -3.40 -3.45
C ARG A 45 -13.91 -4.69 -2.96
N PHE A 46 -13.65 -5.65 -3.84
CA PHE A 46 -12.91 -6.86 -3.49
C PHE A 46 -11.48 -6.55 -3.08
N TYR A 47 -10.77 -5.74 -3.86
CA TYR A 47 -9.40 -5.38 -3.53
C TYR A 47 -9.29 -4.55 -2.25
N ARG A 48 -10.24 -3.64 -1.99
CA ARG A 48 -10.33 -2.91 -0.71
C ARG A 48 -10.50 -3.87 0.48
N ALA A 49 -11.40 -4.85 0.35
CA ALA A 49 -11.63 -5.86 1.39
C ALA A 49 -10.39 -6.74 1.61
N LEU A 50 -9.76 -7.18 0.52
CA LEU A 50 -8.54 -7.98 0.57
C LEU A 50 -7.36 -7.20 1.18
N TYR A 51 -7.22 -5.93 0.82
CA TYR A 51 -6.22 -5.03 1.38
C TYR A 51 -6.45 -4.83 2.89
N THR A 52 -7.69 -4.61 3.31
CA THR A 52 -8.07 -4.49 4.73
C THR A 52 -7.72 -5.76 5.51
N ALA A 53 -7.96 -6.94 4.94
CA ALA A 53 -7.59 -8.21 5.56
C ALA A 53 -6.06 -8.35 5.80
N LEU A 54 -5.22 -7.70 5.00
CA LEU A 54 -3.77 -7.66 5.24
C LEU A 54 -3.36 -6.81 6.44
N LEU A 55 -4.20 -5.84 6.86
CA LEU A 55 -3.96 -5.04 8.06
C LEU A 55 -4.39 -5.75 9.35
N HIS A 56 -5.07 -6.89 9.25
CA HIS A 56 -5.64 -7.54 10.42
C HIS A 56 -4.52 -8.08 11.32
N PRO A 57 -4.47 -7.70 12.62
CA PRO A 57 -3.35 -8.03 13.51
C PRO A 57 -3.19 -9.54 13.74
N ALA A 58 -4.27 -10.32 13.60
CA ALA A 58 -4.22 -11.77 13.70
C ALA A 58 -3.61 -12.48 12.47
N LEU A 59 -3.36 -11.78 11.35
CA LEU A 59 -2.85 -12.40 10.12
C LEU A 59 -1.55 -13.19 10.34
N PRO A 60 -0.48 -12.62 10.92
CA PRO A 60 0.80 -13.32 11.02
C PRO A 60 0.76 -14.62 11.85
N THR A 61 -0.20 -14.73 12.78
CA THR A 61 -0.37 -15.88 13.68
C THR A 61 -1.55 -16.77 13.30
N SER A 62 -2.28 -16.45 12.23
CA SER A 62 -3.50 -17.17 11.86
C SER A 62 -3.21 -18.48 11.14
N THR A 63 -4.01 -19.51 11.43
CA THR A 63 -4.04 -20.76 10.66
C THR A 63 -4.52 -20.59 9.21
N LYS A 64 -5.07 -19.43 8.87
CA LYS A 64 -5.50 -19.05 7.52
C LYS A 64 -4.53 -18.11 6.81
N ALA A 65 -3.38 -17.80 7.41
CA ALA A 65 -2.36 -16.94 6.81
C ALA A 65 -1.96 -17.42 5.40
N SER A 66 -1.60 -18.70 5.24
CA SER A 66 -1.22 -19.28 3.96
C SER A 66 -2.33 -19.21 2.91
N MET A 67 -3.59 -19.37 3.34
CA MET A 67 -4.76 -19.25 2.46
C MET A 67 -4.94 -17.81 1.97
N LEU A 68 -4.78 -16.82 2.85
CA LEU A 68 -4.84 -15.41 2.46
C LEU A 68 -3.67 -15.05 1.53
N LEU A 69 -2.44 -15.47 1.84
CA LEU A 69 -1.29 -15.22 0.97
C LEU A 69 -1.50 -15.83 -0.43
N ALA A 70 -1.98 -17.07 -0.51
CA ALA A 70 -2.30 -17.69 -1.80
C ALA A 70 -3.39 -16.92 -2.58
N LEU A 71 -4.38 -16.36 -1.88
CA LEU A 71 -5.41 -15.51 -2.49
C LEU A 71 -4.81 -14.20 -3.00
N VAL A 72 -3.97 -13.54 -2.20
CA VAL A 72 -3.30 -12.28 -2.58
C VAL A 72 -2.44 -12.49 -3.81
N PHE A 73 -1.66 -13.57 -3.87
CA PHE A 73 -0.85 -13.88 -5.05
C PHE A 73 -1.70 -13.95 -6.32
N LYS A 74 -2.79 -14.73 -6.30
CA LYS A 74 -3.68 -14.89 -7.45
C LYS A 74 -4.34 -13.58 -7.85
N ALA A 75 -4.90 -12.86 -6.87
CA ALA A 75 -5.59 -11.60 -7.11
C ALA A 75 -4.66 -10.51 -7.67
N VAL A 76 -3.46 -10.34 -7.10
CA VAL A 76 -2.51 -9.31 -7.53
C VAL A 76 -1.84 -9.67 -8.85
N ARG A 77 -1.57 -10.96 -9.09
CA ARG A 77 -1.03 -11.43 -10.37
C ARG A 77 -1.95 -11.08 -11.53
N ASP A 78 -3.25 -11.33 -11.35
CA ASP A 78 -4.28 -11.15 -12.39
C ASP A 78 -4.84 -9.70 -12.43
N ASP A 79 -4.31 -8.80 -11.60
CA ASP A 79 -4.76 -7.42 -11.49
C ASP A 79 -4.37 -6.59 -12.72
N THR A 80 -5.25 -5.70 -13.19
CA THR A 80 -4.94 -4.76 -14.29
C THR A 80 -4.27 -3.48 -13.81
N SER A 81 -4.33 -3.16 -12.51
CA SER A 81 -3.78 -1.91 -11.96
C SER A 81 -2.41 -2.12 -11.30
N ASP A 82 -1.35 -1.63 -11.95
CA ASP A 82 0.00 -1.68 -11.39
C ASP A 82 0.14 -0.86 -10.10
N LYS A 83 -0.54 0.30 -10.01
CA LYS A 83 -0.55 1.12 -8.79
C LYS A 83 -1.11 0.34 -7.60
N ARG A 84 -2.21 -0.39 -7.81
CA ARG A 84 -2.82 -1.23 -6.77
C ARG A 84 -1.93 -2.41 -6.40
N ALA A 85 -1.38 -3.10 -7.40
CA ALA A 85 -0.44 -4.20 -7.17
C ALA A 85 0.78 -3.75 -6.36
N ALA A 86 1.35 -2.57 -6.66
CA ALA A 86 2.43 -1.96 -5.89
C ALA A 86 2.02 -1.68 -4.43
N ALA A 87 0.82 -1.13 -4.21
CA ALA A 87 0.30 -0.89 -2.85
C ALA A 87 0.18 -2.20 -2.04
N PHE A 88 -0.25 -3.30 -2.66
CA PHE A 88 -0.29 -4.61 -2.02
C PHE A 88 1.11 -5.12 -1.65
N VAL A 89 2.10 -4.96 -2.53
CA VAL A 89 3.49 -5.34 -2.24
C VAL A 89 4.06 -4.52 -1.09
N LYS A 90 3.87 -3.19 -1.10
CA LYS A 90 4.26 -2.30 0.02
C LYS A 90 3.63 -2.76 1.33
N ARG A 91 2.34 -3.06 1.32
CA ARG A 91 1.62 -3.54 2.51
C ARG A 91 2.19 -4.87 3.02
N LEU A 92 2.45 -5.83 2.14
CA LEU A 92 3.03 -7.12 2.52
C LEU A 92 4.43 -6.95 3.13
N LEU A 93 5.26 -6.06 2.58
CA LEU A 93 6.57 -5.74 3.14
C LEU A 93 6.45 -5.14 4.55
N GLN A 94 5.53 -4.19 4.75
CA GLN A 94 5.25 -3.60 6.07
C GLN A 94 4.82 -4.67 7.08
N VAL A 95 3.91 -5.58 6.71
CA VAL A 95 3.46 -6.66 7.60
C VAL A 95 4.62 -7.63 7.89
N ALA A 96 5.40 -8.00 6.87
CA ALA A 96 6.53 -8.92 7.01
C ALA A 96 7.65 -8.37 7.91
N ALA A 97 7.85 -7.05 7.95
CA ALA A 97 8.84 -6.39 8.80
C ALA A 97 8.56 -6.57 10.31
N HIS A 98 7.30 -6.80 10.69
CA HIS A 98 6.88 -6.96 12.09
C HIS A 98 6.30 -8.36 12.40
N ALA A 99 6.33 -9.28 11.44
CA ALA A 99 5.79 -10.63 11.58
C ALA A 99 6.84 -11.63 12.08
N PRO A 100 6.41 -12.79 12.62
CA PRO A 100 7.31 -13.90 12.90
C PRO A 100 8.02 -14.39 11.64
N SER A 101 9.25 -14.89 11.78
CA SER A 101 10.13 -15.29 10.67
C SER A 101 9.47 -16.22 9.64
N GLY A 102 8.64 -17.17 10.09
CA GLY A 102 7.90 -18.07 9.20
C GLY A 102 6.94 -17.35 8.26
N PHE A 103 6.19 -16.37 8.77
CA PHE A 103 5.30 -15.56 7.95
C PHE A 103 6.10 -14.63 7.03
N SER A 104 7.12 -13.96 7.55
CA SER A 104 7.97 -13.04 6.78
C SER A 104 8.61 -13.76 5.59
N CYS A 105 9.14 -14.97 5.78
CA CYS A 105 9.67 -15.79 4.69
C CYS A 105 8.62 -16.10 3.62
N GLY A 106 7.41 -16.52 4.04
CA GLY A 106 6.31 -16.80 3.11
C GLY A 106 5.85 -15.56 2.34
N ALA A 107 5.77 -14.41 2.99
CA ALA A 107 5.42 -13.14 2.35
C ALA A 107 6.50 -12.70 1.35
N LEU A 108 7.78 -12.79 1.69
CA LEU A 108 8.90 -12.44 0.81
C LEU A 108 8.99 -13.36 -0.42
N LEU A 109 8.75 -14.67 -0.24
CA LEU A 109 8.67 -15.60 -1.36
C LEU A 109 7.54 -15.25 -2.31
N LEU A 110 6.35 -14.94 -1.77
CA LEU A 110 5.22 -14.49 -2.58
C LEU A 110 5.56 -13.22 -3.36
N ILE A 111 6.17 -12.23 -2.71
CA ILE A 111 6.60 -10.98 -3.37
C ILE A 111 7.60 -11.30 -4.49
N SER A 112 8.56 -12.20 -4.24
CA SER A 112 9.55 -12.57 -5.26
C SER A 112 8.91 -13.18 -6.51
N GLU A 113 7.85 -13.98 -6.35
CA GLU A 113 7.09 -14.53 -7.47
C GLU A 113 6.25 -13.47 -8.18
N LEU A 114 5.62 -12.54 -7.44
CA LEU A 114 4.90 -11.42 -8.06
C LEU A 114 5.82 -10.54 -8.92
N LEU A 115 7.04 -10.27 -8.43
CA LEU A 115 8.03 -9.47 -9.15
C LEU A 115 8.56 -10.15 -10.42
N LYS A 116 8.57 -11.48 -10.47
CA LYS A 116 8.89 -12.24 -11.69
C LYS A 116 7.78 -12.14 -12.73
N VAL A 117 6.52 -12.19 -12.29
CA VAL A 117 5.35 -12.16 -13.20
C VAL A 117 5.02 -10.73 -13.64
N ARG A 118 5.30 -9.73 -12.80
CA ARG A 118 4.98 -8.31 -13.04
C ARG A 118 6.22 -7.43 -12.95
N SER A 119 7.00 -7.39 -14.03
CA SER A 119 8.21 -6.55 -14.11
C SER A 119 8.02 -5.08 -13.73
N PRO A 120 6.89 -4.39 -14.01
CA PRO A 120 6.68 -3.00 -13.60
C PRO A 120 6.72 -2.75 -12.09
N LEU A 121 6.47 -3.78 -11.27
CA LEU A 121 6.52 -3.66 -9.81
C LEU A 121 7.94 -3.42 -9.28
N TRP A 122 8.98 -3.78 -10.04
CA TRP A 122 10.37 -3.47 -9.65
C TRP A 122 10.59 -1.98 -9.51
N THR A 123 10.03 -1.19 -10.42
CA THR A 123 10.10 0.28 -10.38
C THR A 123 9.48 0.80 -9.08
N ALA A 124 8.34 0.27 -8.67
CA ALA A 124 7.64 0.68 -7.46
C ALA A 124 8.37 0.31 -6.15
N ILE A 125 9.30 -0.64 -6.19
CA ILE A 125 10.16 -1.01 -5.04
C ILE A 125 11.47 -0.22 -5.05
N LEU A 126 12.09 -0.06 -6.21
CA LEU A 126 13.44 0.49 -6.33
C LEU A 126 13.46 2.02 -6.36
N GLN A 127 12.39 2.64 -6.85
CA GLN A 127 12.27 4.09 -6.89
C GLN A 127 11.43 4.53 -5.69
N ALA A 128 11.94 5.51 -4.94
CA ALA A 128 11.10 6.26 -4.02
C ALA A 128 9.94 6.85 -4.83
N GLU A 129 8.73 6.86 -4.27
CA GLU A 129 7.66 7.65 -4.88
C GLU A 129 8.19 9.07 -5.00
N ALA A 130 8.27 9.59 -6.23
CA ALA A 130 8.28 11.02 -6.40
C ALA A 130 7.05 11.50 -5.64
N HIS A 131 7.23 12.42 -4.69
CA HIS A 131 6.11 13.16 -4.14
C HIS A 131 5.35 13.66 -5.37
N ASP A 132 4.12 13.20 -5.59
CA ASP A 132 3.29 13.80 -6.62
C ASP A 132 3.19 15.26 -6.16
N ASP A 133 3.78 16.19 -6.91
CA ASP A 133 3.64 17.64 -6.68
C ASP A 133 2.17 18.11 -6.83
N ASP A 134 1.24 17.17 -7.04
CA ASP A 134 -0.23 17.29 -7.05
C ASP A 134 -0.87 17.14 -5.66
N ASP A 135 -0.10 17.15 -4.56
CA ASP A 135 -0.69 17.36 -3.24
C ASP A 135 -1.35 18.73 -3.18
N GLU A 136 -2.68 18.76 -3.08
CA GLU A 136 -3.48 19.99 -3.05
C GLU A 136 -3.00 20.93 -1.93
N VAL A 137 -2.35 22.03 -2.32
CA VAL A 137 -1.98 23.11 -1.40
C VAL A 137 -3.25 23.89 -1.03
N PHE A 138 -3.86 23.54 0.11
CA PHE A 138 -4.98 24.29 0.66
C PHE A 138 -4.50 25.69 1.09
N VAL A 139 -4.93 26.71 0.34
CA VAL A 139 -4.81 28.11 0.75
C VAL A 139 -6.11 28.47 1.47
N ASP A 140 -6.01 28.77 2.76
CA ASP A 140 -7.16 29.25 3.53
C ASP A 140 -7.75 30.51 2.86
N GLN A 141 -9.08 30.56 2.77
CA GLN A 141 -9.77 31.72 2.22
C GLN A 141 -9.48 32.93 3.13
N PRO A 142 -9.11 34.10 2.58
CA PRO A 142 -8.90 35.28 3.41
C PRO A 142 -10.23 35.61 4.12
N ASP A 143 -10.16 35.73 5.45
CA ASP A 143 -11.27 36.25 6.25
C ASP A 143 -11.67 37.64 5.73
N GLU A 144 -12.96 37.95 5.74
CA GLU A 144 -13.54 39.21 5.20
C GLU A 144 -13.05 40.48 5.91
N ASP A 145 -12.23 40.36 6.95
CA ASP A 145 -11.61 41.47 7.66
C ASP A 145 -10.09 41.44 7.41
N GLY A 146 -9.67 42.25 6.43
CA GLY A 146 -8.34 42.18 5.82
C GLY A 146 -7.16 42.39 6.77
N GLU A 147 -6.28 41.38 6.80
CA GLU A 147 -4.84 41.49 7.03
C GLU A 147 -4.17 40.43 6.13
N PRO A 148 -3.15 40.76 5.31
CA PRO A 148 -2.45 39.77 4.50
C PRO A 148 -1.61 38.84 5.38
N GLN A 149 -2.09 37.62 5.63
CA GLN A 149 -1.30 36.60 6.31
C GLN A 149 -0.25 36.00 5.36
N GLN A 150 1.02 36.14 5.71
CA GLN A 150 2.11 35.38 5.09
C GLN A 150 1.85 33.88 5.28
N ALA A 151 2.03 33.12 4.19
CA ALA A 151 1.95 31.68 4.16
C ALA A 151 2.69 31.05 5.35
N ARG A 152 1.93 30.55 6.33
CA ARG A 152 2.48 29.71 7.39
C ARG A 152 2.57 28.26 6.87
N GLY A 153 3.43 28.07 5.87
CA GLY A 153 3.92 26.75 5.54
C GLY A 153 4.67 26.23 6.77
N GLY A 154 4.32 25.03 7.24
CA GLY A 154 5.07 24.34 8.26
C GLY A 154 6.49 24.08 7.78
N LYS A 155 7.40 25.01 8.03
CA LYS A 155 8.82 24.72 8.11
C LYS A 155 8.99 23.80 9.30
N VAL A 156 9.35 22.54 9.04
CA VAL A 156 10.09 21.76 10.04
C VAL A 156 11.36 22.57 10.30
N GLU A 157 11.49 23.04 11.54
CA GLU A 157 12.65 23.78 12.02
C GLU A 157 13.89 22.90 11.90
N GLU A 158 14.82 23.24 11.01
CA GLU A 158 16.23 22.87 11.19
C GLU A 158 16.77 23.75 12.32
N GLU A 159 17.14 23.15 13.45
CA GLU A 159 17.89 23.85 14.49
C GLU A 159 19.30 24.22 14.00
N PRO A 160 19.79 25.45 14.28
CA PRO A 160 21.15 25.85 13.97
C PRO A 160 22.07 25.67 15.19
N GLU A 161 23.12 24.85 15.05
CA GLU A 161 24.34 25.01 15.87
C GLU A 161 25.48 25.53 15.00
N GLY A 162 26.02 26.70 15.36
CA GLY A 162 27.33 27.19 14.92
C GLY A 162 28.15 27.64 16.13
N PRO A 163 29.31 28.32 15.98
CA PRO A 163 30.16 28.47 14.81
C PRO A 163 31.66 28.15 15.11
N GLY A 164 32.48 27.98 14.06
CA GLY A 164 33.93 27.84 14.22
C GLY A 164 34.68 27.99 12.90
N ALA A 165 35.00 29.23 12.55
CA ALA A 165 35.72 29.62 11.34
C ALA A 165 37.16 29.09 11.31
N SER A 166 37.63 28.65 10.12
CA SER A 166 38.96 28.98 9.55
C SER A 166 39.05 28.49 8.09
N LYS A 167 39.07 29.45 7.16
CA LYS A 167 39.38 29.28 5.73
C LYS A 167 40.86 28.88 5.53
N PRO A 168 41.20 28.17 4.45
CA PRO A 168 41.93 28.84 3.35
C PRO A 168 41.39 28.41 1.96
N LYS A 169 40.95 29.38 1.15
CA LYS A 169 41.63 29.87 -0.08
C LYS A 169 41.79 28.80 -1.18
N GLU A 170 40.90 28.87 -2.17
CA GLU A 170 41.15 28.43 -3.54
C GLU A 170 42.31 29.26 -4.12
N ASP A 171 43.23 28.59 -4.80
CA ASP A 171 43.98 29.19 -5.89
C ASP A 171 43.81 28.29 -7.12
N SER A 172 43.22 28.88 -8.14
CA SER A 172 43.14 28.34 -9.49
C SER A 172 44.42 28.72 -10.23
N SER A 173 45.11 27.75 -10.80
CA SER A 173 45.96 28.01 -11.96
C SER A 173 45.93 26.79 -12.88
N ASP A 174 45.34 27.00 -14.06
CA ASP A 174 45.73 26.36 -15.31
C ASP A 174 47.27 26.34 -15.44
N ASP A 175 47.83 25.23 -15.92
CA ASP A 175 48.67 25.15 -17.13
C ASP A 175 49.49 23.84 -17.15
N GLU A 176 49.45 23.21 -18.34
CA GLU A 176 50.26 22.11 -18.92
C GLU A 176 50.13 20.65 -18.42
#